data_AF-A0A941CTC4-F1
#
_entry.id   AF-A0A941CTC4-F1
#
_cell.length_a   1.000
_cell.length_b   1.000
_cell.length_c   1.000
_cell.angle_alpha   90.00
_cell.angle_beta   90.00
_cell.angle_gamma   90.00
#
_symmetry.space_group_name_H-M   'P 1'
#
loop_
_entity.id
_entity.type
_entity.pdbx_description
1 polymer ?
#
loop_
_entity_poly.entity_id
_entity_poly.type
_entity_poly.pdbx_seq_one_letter_code
_entity_poly.pdbx_strand_id
1 'polypeptide(L)'
;MTKNITLPVDEDIYEKFCIALKLNKDEVSFVIEEFMKNYISSSFSKASREYATSPAIGTKPTSIEEPKALSKIPLWAKRKNQINHRIIKAYFQIEAEIGSVPLLELEKRCLDKANHPDVFIPTFKSNYAQMKMDAPKSHGKVFEDIDDKVVIWDRIKPTLLEYKEYFK
;
A
#
# COMPACT_ATOMS: atom_id res chain seq x y z
N MET A 1 21.09 -14.27 -17.47
CA MET A 1 22.20 -13.45 -17.97
C MET A 1 22.43 -12.32 -16.98
N THR A 2 23.66 -12.09 -16.55
CA THR A 2 24.00 -11.04 -15.57
C THR A 2 24.57 -9.82 -16.30
N LYS A 3 24.23 -8.62 -15.86
CA LYS A 3 24.73 -7.35 -16.40
C LYS A 3 25.27 -6.50 -15.25
N ASN A 4 26.40 -5.84 -15.45
CA ASN A 4 27.03 -4.99 -14.45
C ASN A 4 26.76 -3.52 -14.75
N ILE A 5 26.52 -2.72 -13.70
CA ILE A 5 26.32 -1.28 -13.76
C ILE A 5 27.41 -0.60 -12.94
N THR A 6 28.05 0.43 -13.49
CA THR A 6 29.05 1.24 -12.79
C THR A 6 28.74 2.70 -13.04
N LEU A 7 28.59 3.46 -11.96
CA LEU A 7 28.27 4.88 -11.99
C LEU A 7 28.91 5.58 -10.78
N PRO A 8 29.32 6.85 -10.91
CA PRO A 8 29.78 7.64 -9.78
C PRO A 8 28.60 7.99 -8.87
N VAL A 9 28.81 7.90 -7.56
CA VAL A 9 27.86 8.32 -6.52
C VAL A 9 28.54 9.39 -5.69
N ASP A 10 27.77 10.38 -5.25
CA ASP A 10 28.24 11.37 -4.29
C ASP A 10 28.79 10.70 -3.03
N GLU A 11 29.92 11.19 -2.52
CA GLU A 11 30.68 10.57 -1.44
C GLU A 11 29.87 10.49 -0.14
N ASP A 12 29.19 11.57 0.25
CA ASP A 12 28.37 11.62 1.47
C ASP A 12 27.17 10.67 1.37
N ILE A 13 26.55 10.58 0.20
CA ILE A 13 25.46 9.62 -0.05
C ILE A 13 25.97 8.19 0.05
N TYR A 14 27.12 7.89 -0.55
CA TYR A 14 27.71 6.56 -0.51
C TYR A 14 28.06 6.12 0.92
N GLU A 15 28.69 7.00 1.70
CA GLU A 15 29.04 6.72 3.10
C GLU A 15 27.79 6.43 3.95
N LYS A 16 26.75 7.26 3.81
CA LYS A 16 25.46 7.05 4.50
C LYS A 16 24.81 5.74 4.09
N PHE A 17 24.86 5.39 2.81
CA PHE A 17 24.36 4.11 2.33
C PHE A 17 25.12 2.93 2.95
N CYS A 18 26.44 2.98 3.02
CA CYS A 18 27.25 1.96 3.70
C CYS A 18 26.94 1.84 5.19
N ILE A 19 26.66 2.94 5.88
CA ILE A 19 26.23 2.91 7.29
C ILE A 19 24.89 2.21 7.42
N ALA A 20 23.91 2.56 6.57
CA ALA A 20 22.58 1.94 6.59
C ALA A 20 22.65 0.42 6.35
N LEU A 21 23.45 -0.03 5.38
CA LEU A 21 23.67 -1.45 5.12
C LEU A 21 24.22 -2.20 6.34
N LYS A 22 25.21 -1.61 7.04
CA LYS A 22 25.79 -2.21 8.25
C LYS A 22 24.78 -2.31 9.40
N LEU A 23 23.97 -1.27 9.58
CA LEU A 23 22.94 -1.24 10.62
C LEU A 23 21.89 -2.33 10.39
N ASN A 24 21.49 -2.53 9.14
CA ASN A 24 20.47 -3.51 8.76
C ASN A 24 21.02 -4.92 8.52
N LYS A 25 22.35 -5.08 8.43
CA LYS A 25 23.03 -6.32 8.03
C LYS A 25 22.64 -6.79 6.63
N ASP A 26 22.43 -5.83 5.74
CA ASP A 26 22.02 -6.08 4.36
C ASP A 26 23.23 -6.23 3.42
N GLU A 27 23.04 -7.00 2.35
CA GLU A 27 24.02 -7.16 1.28
C GLU A 27 23.72 -6.14 0.15
N VAL A 28 24.78 -5.51 -0.38
CA VAL A 28 24.66 -4.39 -1.33
C VAL A 28 23.88 -4.81 -2.57
N SER A 29 24.18 -5.98 -3.14
CA SER A 29 23.55 -6.41 -4.39
C SER A 29 22.04 -6.63 -4.22
N PHE A 30 21.63 -7.21 -3.08
CA PHE A 30 20.22 -7.37 -2.75
C PHE A 30 19.49 -6.03 -2.65
N VAL A 31 20.02 -5.07 -1.89
CA VAL A 31 19.37 -3.77 -1.68
C VAL A 31 19.26 -2.97 -2.98
N ILE A 32 20.32 -2.95 -3.78
CA ILE A 32 20.31 -2.26 -5.08
C ILE A 32 19.31 -2.92 -6.04
N GLU A 33 19.27 -4.25 -6.11
CA GLU A 33 18.31 -4.96 -6.96
C GLU A 33 16.86 -4.67 -6.52
N GLU A 34 16.62 -4.60 -5.22
CA GLU A 34 15.30 -4.28 -4.66
C GLU A 34 14.87 -2.85 -4.98
N PHE A 35 15.79 -1.88 -4.88
CA PHE A 35 15.53 -0.52 -5.34
C PHE A 35 15.24 -0.46 -6.85
N MET A 36 15.96 -1.23 -7.67
CA MET A 36 15.71 -1.31 -9.10
C MET A 36 14.33 -1.91 -9.39
N LYS A 37 13.94 -3.00 -8.72
CA LYS A 37 12.59 -3.60 -8.84
C LYS A 37 11.50 -2.60 -8.49
N ASN A 38 11.66 -1.88 -7.38
CA ASN A 38 10.73 -0.85 -6.95
C ASN A 38 10.65 0.33 -7.94
N TYR A 39 11.78 0.76 -8.49
CA TYR A 39 11.82 1.78 -9.53
C TYR A 39 11.14 1.33 -10.83
N ILE A 40 11.37 0.08 -11.26
CA ILE A 40 10.73 -0.50 -12.44
C ILE A 40 9.21 -0.57 -12.26
N SER A 41 8.77 -1.12 -11.13
CA SER A 41 7.34 -1.26 -10.81
C SER A 41 6.62 0.08 -10.78
N SER A 42 7.21 1.07 -10.11
CA SER A 42 6.65 2.42 -10.03
C SER A 42 6.66 3.14 -11.39
N SER A 43 7.71 2.96 -12.20
CA SER A 43 7.83 3.54 -13.54
C SER A 43 6.80 2.96 -14.51
N PHE A 44 6.61 1.64 -14.55
CA PHE A 44 5.57 1.03 -15.37
C PHE A 44 4.17 1.39 -14.90
N SER A 45 3.95 1.46 -13.59
CA SER A 45 2.69 1.93 -13.02
C SER A 45 2.40 3.37 -13.45
N LYS A 46 3.42 4.24 -13.49
CA LYS A 46 3.29 5.63 -13.96
C LYS A 46 3.02 5.71 -15.46
N ALA A 47 3.82 5.02 -16.28
CA ALA A 47 3.65 4.99 -17.73
C ALA A 47 2.28 4.42 -18.13
N SER A 48 1.80 3.38 -17.45
CA SER A 48 0.46 2.82 -17.66
C SER A 48 -0.63 3.85 -17.38
N ARG A 49 -0.49 4.68 -16.33
CA ARG A 49 -1.43 5.76 -16.05
C ARG A 49 -1.39 6.87 -17.10
N GLU A 50 -0.21 7.26 -17.57
CA GLU A 50 -0.03 8.30 -18.59
C GLU A 50 -0.54 7.86 -19.98
N TYR A 51 -0.36 6.58 -20.31
CA TYR A 51 -0.94 6.00 -21.53
C TYR A 51 -2.47 5.94 -21.47
N ALA A 52 -3.03 5.68 -20.29
CA ALA A 52 -4.47 5.67 -20.07
C ALA A 52 -5.12 7.06 -20.15
N THR A 53 -4.34 8.14 -19.98
CA THR A 53 -4.83 9.52 -19.99
C THR A 53 -4.53 10.28 -21.28
N SER A 54 -3.82 9.69 -22.25
CA SER A 54 -3.55 10.31 -23.56
C SER A 54 -4.64 9.95 -24.59
N PRO A 55 -5.25 10.93 -25.29
CA PRO A 55 -6.28 10.66 -26.29
C PRO A 55 -5.64 10.21 -27.62
N ALA A 56 -5.39 8.92 -27.76
CA ALA A 56 -5.03 8.32 -29.06
C ALA A 56 -6.31 7.88 -29.81
N ILE A 57 -6.43 8.39 -31.03
CA ILE A 57 -7.48 8.15 -32.01
C ILE A 57 -7.71 6.64 -32.22
N GLY A 58 -8.96 6.20 -32.12
CA GLY A 58 -9.46 5.11 -32.97
C GLY A 58 -9.56 3.69 -32.41
N THR A 59 -9.28 3.44 -31.13
CA THR A 59 -9.60 2.15 -30.49
C THR A 59 -10.34 2.39 -29.19
N LYS A 60 -11.59 1.91 -29.09
CA LYS A 60 -12.41 1.99 -27.87
C LYS A 60 -11.56 1.60 -26.66
N PRO A 61 -11.25 2.54 -25.74
CA PRO A 61 -10.54 2.19 -24.53
C PRO A 61 -11.47 1.32 -23.70
N THR A 62 -11.03 0.12 -23.33
CA THR A 62 -11.61 -0.54 -22.15
C THR A 62 -11.27 0.41 -21.01
N SER A 63 -12.26 1.18 -20.56
CA SER A 63 -12.10 2.20 -19.52
C SER A 63 -11.35 1.58 -18.35
N ILE A 64 -10.16 2.11 -18.01
CA ILE A 64 -9.57 1.81 -16.71
C ILE A 64 -10.53 2.44 -15.70
N GLU A 65 -11.44 1.63 -15.15
CA GLU A 65 -12.38 2.10 -14.16
C GLU A 65 -11.62 2.78 -13.01
N GLU A 66 -12.14 3.94 -12.60
CA GLU A 66 -11.64 4.67 -11.45
C GLU A 66 -11.77 3.78 -10.21
N PRO A 67 -10.73 3.68 -9.35
CA PRO A 67 -10.78 2.83 -8.16
C PRO A 67 -12.01 3.14 -7.31
N LYS A 68 -12.83 2.13 -7.03
CA LYS A 68 -14.08 2.34 -6.28
C LYS A 68 -13.85 2.90 -4.89
N ALA A 69 -12.69 2.60 -4.31
CA ALA A 69 -12.32 3.11 -3.01
C ALA A 69 -12.20 4.65 -2.99
N LEU A 70 -11.81 5.32 -4.09
CA LEU A 70 -11.65 6.78 -4.11
C LEU A 70 -12.94 7.51 -3.71
N SER A 71 -14.08 7.13 -4.29
CA SER A 71 -15.37 7.72 -3.95
C SER A 71 -15.88 7.33 -2.56
N LYS A 72 -15.36 6.25 -1.97
CA LYS A 72 -15.82 5.70 -0.70
C LYS A 72 -14.98 6.13 0.51
N ILE A 73 -13.70 6.45 0.33
CA ILE A 73 -12.79 6.88 1.40
C ILE A 73 -13.39 8.02 2.23
N PRO A 74 -13.95 9.11 1.65
CA PRO A 74 -14.56 10.18 2.44
C PRO A 74 -15.75 9.71 3.29
N LEU A 75 -16.50 8.72 2.81
CA LEU A 75 -17.63 8.14 3.54
C LEU A 75 -17.15 7.23 4.68
N TRP A 76 -16.13 6.40 4.42
CA TRP A 76 -15.53 5.55 5.44
C TRP A 76 -14.87 6.37 6.54
N ALA A 77 -14.16 7.43 6.20
CA ALA A 77 -13.55 8.36 7.16
C ALA A 77 -14.56 8.89 8.19
N LYS A 78 -15.76 9.27 7.74
CA LYS A 78 -16.80 9.85 8.60
C LYS A 78 -17.64 8.82 9.36
N ARG A 79 -17.65 7.55 8.94
CA ARG A 79 -18.55 6.50 9.46
C ARG A 79 -17.79 5.45 10.27
N LYS A 80 -17.50 5.78 11.53
CA LYS A 80 -16.69 4.94 12.44
C LYS A 80 -17.19 3.50 12.65
N ASN A 81 -18.49 3.28 12.53
CA ASN A 81 -19.11 1.96 12.72
C ASN A 81 -18.93 1.02 11.50
N GLN A 82 -18.48 1.53 10.35
CA GLN A 82 -18.28 0.71 9.14
C GLN A 82 -17.08 -0.21 9.31
N ILE A 83 -17.17 -1.45 8.84
CA ILE A 83 -16.05 -2.40 8.92
C ILE A 83 -14.83 -1.87 8.17
N ASN A 84 -15.00 -1.30 6.98
CA ASN A 84 -13.91 -0.70 6.21
C ASN A 84 -13.18 0.40 7.00
N HIS A 85 -13.92 1.24 7.74
CA HIS A 85 -13.30 2.25 8.61
C HIS A 85 -12.43 1.60 9.68
N ARG A 86 -12.94 0.57 10.33
CA ARG A 86 -12.28 -0.11 11.45
C ARG A 86 -11.01 -0.85 10.99
N ILE A 87 -11.02 -1.46 9.80
CA ILE A 87 -9.82 -2.08 9.21
C ILE A 87 -8.77 -1.02 8.88
N ILE A 88 -9.16 0.10 8.24
CA ILE A 88 -8.23 1.20 7.91
C ILE A 88 -7.66 1.85 9.19
N LYS A 89 -8.49 2.02 10.21
CA LYS A 89 -8.06 2.51 11.52
C LYS A 89 -7.05 1.56 12.18
N ALA A 90 -7.33 0.27 12.20
CA ALA A 90 -6.40 -0.73 12.74
C ALA A 90 -5.06 -0.72 11.98
N TYR A 91 -5.10 -0.59 10.65
CA TYR A 91 -3.91 -0.42 9.82
C TYR A 91 -3.05 0.76 10.29
N PHE A 92 -3.65 1.95 10.41
CA PHE A 92 -2.91 3.14 10.83
C PHE A 92 -2.45 3.11 12.29
N GLN A 93 -3.18 2.44 13.19
CA GLN A 93 -2.72 2.21 14.56
C GLN A 93 -1.43 1.38 14.57
N ILE A 94 -1.42 0.24 13.88
CA ILE A 94 -0.24 -0.64 13.80
C ILE A 94 0.91 0.06 13.08
N GLU A 95 0.65 0.73 11.96
CA GLU A 95 1.68 1.49 11.23
C GLU A 95 2.33 2.55 12.14
N ALA A 96 1.55 3.25 12.95
CA ALA A 96 2.06 4.25 13.89
C ALA A 96 2.88 3.62 15.04
N GLU A 97 2.53 2.41 15.48
CA GLU A 97 3.19 1.72 16.59
C GLU A 97 4.51 1.05 16.19
N ILE A 98 4.57 0.39 15.03
CA ILE A 98 5.71 -0.46 14.63
C ILE A 98 6.27 -0.14 13.23
N GLY A 99 5.77 0.90 12.54
CA GLY A 99 6.29 1.39 11.27
C GLY A 99 5.97 0.55 10.03
N SER A 100 5.40 -0.65 10.21
CA SER A 100 4.94 -1.53 9.13
C SER A 100 3.74 -2.36 9.60
N VAL A 101 2.96 -2.94 8.68
CA VAL A 101 1.74 -3.67 9.05
C VAL A 101 1.81 -5.12 8.57
N PRO A 102 2.36 -6.05 9.37
CA PRO A 102 2.25 -7.48 9.08
C PRO A 102 0.78 -7.92 9.06
N LEU A 103 0.40 -8.79 8.11
CA LEU A 103 -1.00 -9.27 8.01
C LEU A 103 -1.46 -9.96 9.30
N LEU A 104 -0.58 -10.74 9.93
CA LEU A 104 -0.86 -11.42 11.18
C LEU A 104 -1.20 -10.44 12.31
N GLU A 105 -0.49 -9.31 12.39
CA GLU A 105 -0.73 -8.30 13.42
C GLU A 105 -2.03 -7.54 13.16
N LEU A 106 -2.34 -7.23 11.89
CA LEU A 106 -3.62 -6.64 11.52
C LEU A 106 -4.81 -7.54 11.86
N GLU A 107 -4.69 -8.84 11.56
CA GLU A 107 -5.70 -9.83 11.89
C GLU A 107 -5.88 -9.94 13.41
N LYS A 108 -4.79 -10.10 14.16
CA LYS A 108 -4.81 -10.18 15.63
C LYS A 108 -5.46 -8.94 16.24
N ARG A 109 -5.06 -7.74 15.81
CA ARG A 109 -5.63 -6.45 16.24
C ARG A 109 -7.14 -6.40 16.02
N CYS A 110 -7.60 -6.82 14.84
CA CYS A 110 -9.02 -6.80 14.50
C CYS A 110 -9.83 -7.91 15.20
N LEU A 111 -9.23 -8.98 15.69
CA LEU A 111 -9.93 -10.06 16.41
C LEU A 111 -9.88 -9.93 17.93
N ASP A 112 -9.12 -8.97 18.46
CA ASP A 112 -8.97 -8.73 19.90
C ASP A 112 -10.02 -7.75 20.45
N LYS A 113 -11.18 -8.28 20.84
CA LYS A 113 -12.25 -7.48 21.46
C LYS A 113 -11.84 -6.87 22.80
N ALA A 114 -10.95 -7.53 23.54
CA ALA A 114 -10.62 -7.14 24.90
C ALA A 114 -9.74 -5.90 24.93
N ASN A 115 -8.71 -5.86 24.08
CA ASN A 115 -7.76 -4.75 24.04
C ASN A 115 -8.08 -3.71 22.96
N HIS A 116 -8.81 -4.09 21.90
CA HIS A 116 -9.07 -3.24 20.74
C HIS A 116 -10.55 -3.22 20.31
N PRO A 117 -11.48 -2.86 21.22
CA PRO A 117 -12.92 -2.88 20.93
C PRO A 117 -13.33 -1.92 19.81
N ASP A 118 -12.60 -0.83 19.61
CA ASP A 118 -12.84 0.17 18.58
C ASP A 118 -12.64 -0.39 17.17
N VAL A 119 -11.73 -1.36 16.99
CA VAL A 119 -11.43 -1.99 15.70
C VAL A 119 -11.80 -3.49 15.62
N PHE A 120 -12.43 -4.04 16.67
CA PHE A 120 -12.86 -5.45 16.72
C PHE A 120 -13.86 -5.91 15.64
N ILE A 121 -13.46 -6.71 14.67
CA ILE A 121 -14.27 -7.21 13.56
C ILE A 121 -14.24 -8.75 13.54
N PRO A 122 -15.28 -9.44 14.05
CA PRO A 122 -15.36 -10.91 14.01
C PRO A 122 -15.25 -11.51 12.60
N THR A 123 -15.68 -10.74 11.60
CA THR A 123 -15.70 -11.11 10.18
C THR A 123 -14.51 -10.51 9.41
N PHE A 124 -13.38 -10.27 10.07
CA PHE A 124 -12.21 -9.61 9.49
C PHE A 124 -11.80 -10.21 8.13
N LYS A 125 -11.58 -11.54 8.08
CA LYS A 125 -11.07 -12.23 6.87
C LYS A 125 -11.87 -11.93 5.60
N SER A 126 -13.20 -12.04 5.67
CA SER A 126 -14.06 -11.86 4.49
C SER A 126 -14.17 -10.40 4.07
N ASN A 127 -14.10 -9.45 5.01
CA ASN A 127 -14.12 -8.02 4.69
C ASN A 127 -12.76 -7.57 4.16
N TYR A 128 -11.67 -8.02 4.77
CA TYR A 128 -10.31 -7.75 4.31
C TYR A 128 -10.09 -8.25 2.88
N ALA A 129 -10.53 -9.48 2.56
CA ALA A 129 -10.46 -10.03 1.21
C ALA A 129 -11.19 -9.14 0.18
N GLN A 130 -12.33 -8.55 0.54
CA GLN A 130 -13.06 -7.63 -0.34
C GLN A 130 -12.35 -6.29 -0.54
N MET A 131 -11.51 -5.87 0.42
CA MET A 131 -10.67 -4.68 0.31
C MET A 131 -9.37 -4.93 -0.46
N LYS A 132 -9.11 -6.16 -0.91
CA LYS A 132 -8.00 -6.49 -1.83
C LYS A 132 -8.41 -6.56 -3.30
N MET A 133 -9.71 -6.50 -3.57
CA MET A 133 -10.28 -6.64 -4.91
C MET A 133 -11.03 -5.38 -5.31
N ASP A 134 -10.95 -5.01 -6.60
CA ASP A 134 -11.74 -3.91 -7.17
C ASP A 134 -12.90 -4.42 -8.05
N ALA A 135 -13.32 -5.67 -7.83
CA ALA A 135 -14.36 -6.34 -8.61
C ALA A 135 -15.73 -5.61 -8.53
N PRO A 136 -16.65 -5.81 -9.50
CA PRO A 136 -18.00 -5.23 -9.55
C PRO A 136 -18.73 -5.17 -8.19
N LYS A 137 -18.72 -6.26 -7.43
CA LYS A 137 -19.43 -6.40 -6.14
C LYS A 137 -18.56 -6.17 -4.89
N SER A 138 -17.35 -5.65 -5.05
CA SER A 138 -16.41 -5.43 -3.94
C SER A 138 -16.60 -4.07 -3.25
N HIS A 139 -15.95 -3.91 -2.10
CA HIS A 139 -15.84 -2.60 -1.44
C HIS A 139 -14.89 -1.64 -2.17
N GLY A 140 -14.10 -2.13 -3.11
CA GLY A 140 -13.04 -1.40 -3.78
C GLY A 140 -11.70 -1.77 -3.17
N LYS A 141 -10.67 -1.84 -4.02
CA LYS A 141 -9.33 -2.23 -3.57
C LYS A 141 -8.69 -1.10 -2.76
N VAL A 142 -8.20 -1.44 -1.58
CA VAL A 142 -7.51 -0.57 -0.63
C VAL A 142 -6.13 -1.11 -0.32
N PHE A 143 -5.99 -2.44 -0.19
CA PHE A 143 -4.77 -3.08 0.27
C PHE A 143 -4.19 -4.06 -0.77
N GLU A 144 -2.88 -4.27 -0.65
CA GLU A 144 -2.09 -5.31 -1.29
C GLU A 144 -1.28 -6.03 -0.23
N ASP A 145 -1.08 -7.34 -0.42
CA ASP A 145 -0.18 -8.12 0.44
C ASP A 145 1.14 -8.28 -0.32
N ILE A 146 2.24 -7.78 0.24
CA ILE A 146 3.60 -7.88 -0.30
C ILE A 146 4.49 -8.41 0.83
N ASP A 147 5.10 -9.58 0.64
CA ASP A 147 6.00 -10.23 1.61
C ASP A 147 5.43 -10.24 3.05
N ASP A 148 4.21 -10.77 3.20
CA ASP A 148 3.45 -10.85 4.45
C ASP A 148 3.10 -9.51 5.12
N LYS A 149 3.36 -8.38 4.43
CA LYS A 149 2.97 -7.04 4.84
C LYS A 149 1.77 -6.55 4.06
N VAL A 150 0.90 -5.85 4.77
CA VAL A 150 -0.23 -5.12 4.20
C VAL A 150 0.27 -3.75 3.77
N VAL A 151 0.05 -3.41 2.51
CA VAL A 151 0.45 -2.12 1.91
C VAL A 151 -0.78 -1.45 1.33
N ILE A 152 -0.92 -0.13 1.50
CA ILE A 152 -1.97 0.65 0.84
C ILE A 152 -1.70 0.66 -0.67
N TRP A 153 -2.71 0.30 -1.46
CA TRP A 153 -2.61 0.31 -2.91
C TRP A 153 -2.32 1.73 -3.44
N ASP A 154 -1.26 1.86 -4.24
CA ASP A 154 -0.73 3.14 -4.67
C ASP A 154 -1.75 4.06 -5.36
N ARG A 155 -2.72 3.49 -6.09
CA ARG A 155 -3.75 4.28 -6.80
C ARG A 155 -4.66 5.08 -5.87
N ILE A 156 -4.80 4.68 -4.62
CA ILE A 156 -5.70 5.34 -3.65
C ILE A 156 -4.94 6.00 -2.50
N LYS A 157 -3.64 5.74 -2.39
CA LYS A 157 -2.79 6.18 -1.27
C LYS A 157 -2.85 7.69 -1.03
N PRO A 158 -2.78 8.58 -2.04
CA PRO A 158 -2.87 10.02 -1.80
C PRO A 158 -4.17 10.42 -1.11
N THR A 159 -5.31 9.94 -1.62
CA THR A 159 -6.63 10.21 -1.02
C THR A 159 -6.77 9.57 0.35
N LEU A 160 -6.28 8.34 0.55
CA LEU A 160 -6.38 7.71 1.86
C LEU A 160 -5.57 8.48 2.93
N LEU A 161 -4.39 9.00 2.56
CA LEU A 161 -3.56 9.81 3.44
C LEU A 161 -4.15 11.20 3.73
N GLU A 162 -4.85 11.81 2.78
CA GLU A 162 -5.63 13.06 3.00
C GLU A 162 -6.65 12.89 4.14
N TYR A 163 -7.27 11.71 4.24
CA TYR A 163 -8.26 11.41 5.28
C TYR A 163 -7.68 10.71 6.51
N LYS A 164 -6.35 10.56 6.63
CA LYS A 164 -5.70 9.78 7.70
C LYS A 164 -6.15 10.16 9.10
N GLU A 165 -6.31 11.46 9.37
CA GLU A 165 -6.73 11.98 10.69
C GLU A 165 -8.12 11.50 11.13
N TYR A 166 -9.01 11.17 10.19
CA TYR A 166 -10.34 10.67 10.50
C TYR A 166 -10.34 9.19 10.93
N PHE A 167 -9.24 8.48 10.69
CA PHE A 167 -9.06 7.08 11.06
C PHE A 167 -8.21 6.89 12.33
N LYS A 168 -7.94 7.96 13.08
CA LYS A 168 -7.28 7.89 14.40
C LYS A 168 -8.24 7.50 15.52
#